data_AF-A0A7C3TGV3-F1
#
_entry.id   AF-A0A7C3TGV3-F1
#
_cell.length_a   1.000
_cell.length_b   1.000
_cell.length_c   1.000
_cell.angle_alpha   90.00
_cell.angle_beta   90.00
_cell.angle_gamma   90.00
#
_symmetry.space_group_name_H-M   'P 1'
#
loop_
_entity.id
_entity.type
_entity.pdbx_description
1 polymer ?
#
loop_
_entity_poly.entity_id
_entity_poly.type
_entity_poly.pdbx_seq_one_letter_code
_entity_poly.pdbx_strand_id
1 'polypeptide(L)'
;MSERMERNLIIPSFATSSINRKPIDEELEIAFIYYMVEKEKKRSLIRKEQEIVSFIVKAYYGIWAYPVNNRWIFIDPINLHSFSLTAVELPPVDEFINQLKDAHNSRNLFNSLLIRHDKTFSQFRKKDYNVLGLIDKPLALAITSYINDFGVISALYPNSLMLPLHLDERKMLEVVYELNKVKRELENDIAKLEEATKVLDEETSFHMAQIDEEIVGINNEYRNQIEATAEIVNRSVEQLKMKKELEMKMVLSRFEERKELFNSQIGEYRKLSMYLKKDYETLKEMINSSKSSQKDKIYIDLWSRILKDISSRMEGIENEIEEIQSVIKALDDERGKEVSSIERAYKQLIESKMKSLNDMEIERELEVRKRREEAKDLSNKVMTLRRQILDMHKHARVSLEQIEQLPLQEFKGDETKFLCIPFYLVCYEDIKGRKRYKTYPPSLVQFPAHPPLKWMHGISPPLLRPYSGQIMSIFEVKFIEYLKADPIFEGEIYKMGKKLDLLTSFEAKKQIFNAIDSLIKQGWIPHRQASLLKRSLKAMSSS
;
A
#
# COMPACT_ATOMS: atom_id res chain seq x y z
N MET A 1 -41.52 -20.99 -26.53
CA MET A 1 -40.79 -19.69 -26.56
C MET A 1 -41.83 -18.58 -26.73
N SER A 2 -41.58 -17.39 -26.17
CA SER A 2 -42.40 -16.19 -26.43
C SER A 2 -42.06 -15.61 -27.82
N GLU A 3 -43.02 -14.99 -28.53
CA GLU A 3 -42.80 -14.30 -29.82
C GLU A 3 -41.66 -13.27 -29.77
N ARG A 4 -41.36 -12.71 -28.59
CA ARG A 4 -40.25 -11.76 -28.38
C ARG A 4 -38.87 -12.44 -28.36
N MET A 5 -38.78 -13.68 -27.88
CA MET A 5 -37.53 -14.46 -27.87
C MET A 5 -37.12 -14.90 -29.28
N GLU A 6 -38.09 -15.12 -30.18
CA GLU A 6 -37.82 -15.54 -31.56
C GLU A 6 -37.16 -14.43 -32.40
N ARG A 7 -37.46 -13.15 -32.11
CA ARG A 7 -36.89 -12.00 -32.84
C ARG A 7 -35.44 -11.66 -32.43
N ASN A 8 -34.99 -12.14 -31.28
CA ASN A 8 -33.71 -11.81 -30.66
C ASN A 8 -32.81 -13.03 -30.46
N LEU A 9 -33.05 -14.08 -31.26
CA LEU A 9 -32.37 -15.35 -31.20
C LEU A 9 -31.03 -15.31 -31.96
N ILE A 10 -29.97 -15.78 -31.31
CA ILE A 10 -28.64 -15.91 -31.90
C ILE A 10 -28.22 -17.38 -31.87
N ILE A 11 -28.08 -17.99 -33.03
CA ILE A 11 -27.65 -19.38 -33.16
C ILE A 11 -26.33 -19.43 -33.94
N PRO A 12 -25.20 -19.74 -33.32
CA PRO A 12 -23.96 -20.04 -34.03
C PRO A 12 -23.98 -21.47 -34.62
N SER A 13 -23.13 -21.76 -35.60
CA SER A 13 -23.00 -23.13 -36.14
C SER A 13 -22.32 -24.07 -35.14
N PHE A 14 -22.59 -25.37 -35.19
CA PHE A 14 -21.94 -26.36 -34.32
C PHE A 14 -20.46 -26.55 -34.68
N ALA A 15 -20.16 -26.68 -35.97
CA ALA A 15 -18.80 -26.88 -36.45
C ALA A 15 -18.40 -25.87 -37.53
N THR A 16 -17.16 -25.39 -37.46
CA THR A 16 -16.51 -24.62 -38.54
C THR A 16 -15.15 -25.20 -38.89
N SER A 17 -14.70 -24.93 -40.10
CA SER A 17 -13.35 -25.24 -40.55
C SER A 17 -12.30 -24.50 -39.71
N SER A 18 -11.30 -25.23 -39.21
CA SER A 18 -10.17 -24.64 -38.49
C SER A 18 -9.27 -23.77 -39.39
N ILE A 19 -9.42 -23.86 -40.72
CA ILE A 19 -8.58 -23.18 -41.71
C ILE A 19 -9.21 -21.86 -42.17
N ASN A 20 -10.49 -21.89 -42.58
CA ASN A 20 -11.16 -20.74 -43.19
C ASN A 20 -12.40 -20.26 -42.42
N ARG A 21 -12.65 -20.84 -41.23
CA ARG A 21 -13.78 -20.51 -40.33
C ARG A 21 -15.17 -20.61 -40.97
N LYS A 22 -15.30 -21.26 -42.13
CA LYS A 22 -16.61 -21.48 -42.75
C LYS A 22 -17.39 -22.56 -41.99
N PRO A 23 -18.71 -22.40 -41.81
CA PRO A 23 -19.58 -23.44 -41.28
C PRO A 23 -19.44 -24.75 -42.06
N ILE A 24 -19.47 -25.85 -41.32
CA ILE A 24 -19.53 -27.19 -41.92
C ILE A 24 -20.98 -27.46 -42.34
N ASP A 25 -21.14 -28.10 -43.50
CA ASP A 25 -22.44 -28.52 -43.99
C ASP A 25 -23.12 -29.48 -43.01
N GLU A 26 -24.43 -29.30 -42.81
CA GLU A 26 -25.17 -30.00 -41.76
C GLU A 26 -25.28 -31.51 -42.01
N GLU A 27 -25.45 -31.95 -43.26
CA GLU A 27 -25.52 -33.38 -43.57
C GLU A 27 -24.18 -34.06 -43.25
N LEU A 28 -23.09 -33.36 -43.54
CA LEU A 28 -21.73 -33.80 -43.24
C LEU A 28 -21.47 -33.82 -41.72
N GLU A 29 -21.95 -32.80 -41.00
CA GLU A 29 -21.89 -32.72 -39.53
C GLU A 29 -22.58 -33.92 -38.88
N ILE A 30 -23.84 -34.18 -39.22
CA ILE A 30 -24.63 -35.27 -38.61
C ILE A 30 -24.00 -36.63 -38.95
N ALA A 31 -23.56 -36.85 -40.19
CA ALA A 31 -22.90 -38.09 -40.57
C ALA A 31 -21.60 -38.31 -39.81
N PHE A 32 -20.84 -37.24 -39.54
CA PHE A 32 -19.62 -37.34 -38.76
C PHE A 32 -19.89 -37.63 -37.28
N ILE A 33 -20.90 -36.99 -36.68
CA ILE A 33 -21.34 -37.31 -35.32
C ILE A 33 -21.75 -38.77 -35.22
N TYR A 34 -22.56 -39.28 -36.16
CA TYR A 34 -22.94 -40.69 -36.19
C TYR A 34 -21.71 -41.62 -36.24
N TYR A 35 -20.71 -41.30 -37.06
CA TYR A 35 -19.45 -42.05 -37.07
C TYR A 35 -18.74 -42.05 -35.71
N MET A 36 -18.60 -40.88 -35.08
CA MET A 36 -17.95 -40.75 -33.77
C MET A 36 -18.71 -41.54 -32.69
N VAL A 37 -20.04 -41.48 -32.72
CA VAL A 37 -20.90 -42.22 -31.79
C VAL A 37 -20.70 -43.72 -31.89
N GLU A 38 -20.70 -44.26 -33.11
CA GLU A 38 -20.49 -45.69 -33.36
C GLU A 38 -19.09 -46.16 -32.96
N LYS A 39 -18.08 -45.32 -33.15
CA LYS A 39 -16.68 -45.61 -32.76
C LYS A 39 -16.52 -45.68 -31.24
N GLU A 40 -17.28 -44.90 -30.49
CA GLU A 40 -17.14 -44.75 -29.03
C GLU A 40 -18.07 -45.63 -28.20
N LYS A 41 -18.83 -46.52 -28.85
CA LYS A 41 -19.55 -47.60 -28.17
C LYS A 41 -18.55 -48.48 -27.41
N LYS A 42 -18.78 -48.69 -26.11
CA LYS A 42 -17.97 -49.64 -25.35
C LYS A 42 -18.29 -51.05 -25.81
N ARG A 43 -17.22 -51.85 -25.98
CA ARG A 43 -17.29 -53.28 -26.23
C ARG A 43 -16.56 -53.97 -25.08
N SER A 44 -17.22 -54.90 -24.39
CA SER A 44 -16.53 -55.72 -23.40
C SER A 44 -15.58 -56.69 -24.11
N LEU A 45 -14.34 -56.80 -23.61
CA LEU A 45 -13.34 -57.75 -24.12
C LEU A 45 -13.69 -59.21 -23.81
N ILE A 46 -14.63 -59.46 -22.87
CA ILE A 46 -14.90 -60.80 -22.31
C ILE A 46 -16.39 -61.19 -22.44
N ARG A 47 -17.30 -60.27 -22.79
CA ARG A 47 -18.72 -60.60 -23.05
C ARG A 47 -19.23 -59.93 -24.32
N LYS A 48 -20.11 -60.62 -25.05
CA LYS A 48 -20.88 -60.11 -26.22
C LYS A 48 -21.82 -58.92 -25.89
N GLU A 49 -21.65 -58.28 -24.75
CA GLU A 49 -22.45 -57.16 -24.28
C GLU A 49 -21.92 -55.87 -24.95
N GLN A 50 -22.65 -55.37 -25.95
CA GLN A 50 -22.35 -54.12 -26.64
C GLN A 50 -23.37 -53.07 -26.20
N GLU A 51 -22.89 -51.88 -25.80
CA GLU A 51 -23.77 -50.72 -25.61
C GLU A 51 -24.51 -50.41 -26.93
N ILE A 52 -25.81 -50.13 -26.83
CA ILE A 52 -26.59 -49.60 -27.95
C ILE A 52 -26.64 -48.07 -27.89
N VAL A 53 -26.81 -47.41 -29.03
CA VAL A 53 -27.16 -45.98 -29.04
C VAL A 53 -28.63 -45.89 -28.73
N SER A 54 -28.97 -45.27 -27.61
CA SER A 54 -30.35 -45.06 -27.18
C SER A 54 -30.96 -43.88 -27.94
N PHE A 55 -30.22 -42.78 -28.10
CA PHE A 55 -30.56 -41.69 -29.01
C PHE A 55 -29.32 -40.85 -29.37
N ILE A 56 -29.39 -40.14 -30.51
CA ILE A 56 -28.49 -39.04 -30.87
C ILE A 56 -29.39 -37.82 -31.11
N VAL A 57 -29.15 -36.70 -30.42
CA VAL A 57 -29.94 -35.49 -30.61
C VAL A 57 -29.05 -34.26 -30.72
N LYS A 58 -29.41 -33.35 -31.63
CA LYS A 58 -28.85 -31.99 -31.68
C LYS A 58 -29.59 -31.16 -30.65
N ALA A 59 -28.87 -30.71 -29.63
CA ALA A 59 -29.39 -29.93 -28.52
C ALA A 59 -28.83 -28.52 -28.55
N TYR A 60 -29.52 -27.58 -27.89
CA TYR A 60 -29.07 -26.20 -27.77
C TYR A 60 -29.10 -25.74 -26.33
N TYR A 61 -28.01 -25.09 -25.94
CA TYR A 61 -27.82 -24.48 -24.64
C TYR A 61 -28.14 -22.99 -24.73
N GLY A 62 -29.20 -22.58 -24.03
CA GLY A 62 -29.65 -21.20 -23.97
C GLY A 62 -28.74 -20.35 -23.06
N ILE A 63 -28.42 -19.12 -23.47
CA ILE A 63 -27.75 -18.11 -22.65
C ILE A 63 -28.44 -16.78 -22.90
N TRP A 64 -28.82 -16.08 -21.83
CA TRP A 64 -29.31 -14.71 -21.94
C TRP A 64 -28.13 -13.75 -22.08
N ALA A 65 -28.16 -12.84 -23.05
CA ALA A 65 -27.31 -11.67 -23.08
C ALA A 65 -28.14 -10.44 -22.75
N TYR A 66 -27.78 -9.77 -21.66
CA TYR A 66 -28.52 -8.61 -21.15
C TYR A 66 -27.63 -7.35 -21.20
N PRO A 67 -28.13 -6.23 -21.75
CA PRO A 67 -27.38 -4.99 -21.82
C PRO A 67 -27.35 -4.26 -20.47
N VAL A 68 -26.16 -3.87 -20.02
CA VAL A 68 -25.91 -3.08 -18.80
C VAL A 68 -24.83 -2.04 -19.10
N ASN A 69 -25.17 -0.74 -19.04
CA ASN A 69 -24.23 0.39 -19.18
C ASN A 69 -23.27 0.27 -20.37
N ASN A 70 -23.81 0.03 -21.57
CA ASN A 70 -23.08 -0.18 -22.83
C ASN A 70 -22.19 -1.43 -22.88
N ARG A 71 -22.38 -2.37 -21.95
CA ARG A 71 -21.77 -3.71 -21.96
C ARG A 71 -22.84 -4.78 -21.89
N TRP A 72 -22.46 -6.03 -22.11
CA TRP A 72 -23.38 -7.15 -22.11
C TRP A 72 -22.91 -8.21 -21.13
N ILE A 73 -23.79 -8.57 -20.22
CA ILE A 73 -23.55 -9.69 -19.31
C ILE A 73 -24.24 -10.94 -19.87
N PHE A 74 -23.62 -12.09 -19.64
CA PHE A 74 -24.20 -13.37 -20.03
C PHE A 74 -24.73 -14.08 -18.79
N ILE A 75 -25.98 -14.56 -18.88
CA ILE A 75 -26.67 -15.22 -17.78
C ILE A 75 -27.07 -16.63 -18.25
N ASP A 76 -26.61 -17.61 -17.50
CA ASP A 76 -26.87 -19.02 -17.64
C ASP A 76 -28.24 -19.39 -17.05
N PRO A 77 -29.23 -19.74 -17.88
CA PRO A 77 -30.58 -20.07 -17.44
C PRO A 77 -30.70 -21.42 -16.73
N ILE A 78 -29.65 -22.25 -16.72
CA ILE A 78 -29.62 -23.56 -16.04
C ILE A 78 -28.90 -23.46 -14.69
N ASN A 79 -28.23 -22.33 -14.40
CA ASN A 79 -27.41 -22.12 -13.19
C ASN A 79 -26.23 -23.11 -13.03
N LEU A 80 -25.60 -23.52 -14.13
CA LEU A 80 -24.33 -24.26 -14.09
C LEU A 80 -23.13 -23.34 -13.77
N HIS A 81 -23.35 -22.02 -13.83
CA HIS A 81 -22.35 -20.99 -13.61
C HIS A 81 -22.82 -20.03 -12.52
N SER A 82 -21.85 -19.48 -11.81
CA SER A 82 -22.05 -18.35 -10.92
C SER A 82 -20.82 -17.46 -10.96
N PHE A 83 -21.04 -16.19 -10.70
CA PHE A 83 -19.98 -15.22 -10.52
C PHE A 83 -19.71 -15.06 -9.03
N SER A 84 -18.48 -15.34 -8.63
CA SER A 84 -18.02 -15.16 -7.25
C SER A 84 -17.04 -13.99 -7.19
N LEU A 85 -17.25 -13.09 -6.23
CA LEU A 85 -16.38 -11.96 -5.96
C LEU A 85 -16.05 -11.93 -4.47
N THR A 86 -14.76 -11.98 -4.14
CA THR A 86 -14.29 -11.75 -2.78
C THR A 86 -13.87 -10.29 -2.64
N ALA A 87 -14.62 -9.51 -1.88
CA ALA A 87 -14.31 -8.12 -1.58
C ALA A 87 -13.88 -7.94 -0.12
N VAL A 88 -13.37 -6.75 0.20
CA VAL A 88 -13.11 -6.37 1.59
C VAL A 88 -14.41 -6.00 2.28
N GLU A 89 -14.61 -6.50 3.49
CA GLU A 89 -15.70 -6.08 4.36
C GLU A 89 -15.26 -4.85 5.15
N LEU A 90 -16.01 -3.75 5.06
CA LEU A 90 -15.70 -2.55 5.82
C LEU A 90 -15.97 -2.73 7.33
N PRO A 91 -15.13 -2.15 8.20
CA PRO A 91 -15.51 -1.90 9.59
C PRO A 91 -16.63 -0.83 9.66
N PRO A 92 -17.16 -0.50 10.85
CA PRO A 92 -18.17 0.55 11.02
C PRO A 92 -17.64 1.96 10.68
N VAL A 93 -17.48 2.29 9.39
CA VAL A 93 -16.87 3.56 8.93
C VAL A 93 -17.72 4.76 9.33
N ASP A 94 -19.04 4.66 9.29
CA ASP A 94 -19.94 5.75 9.69
C ASP A 94 -19.77 6.10 11.18
N GLU A 95 -19.55 5.09 12.02
CA GLU A 95 -19.27 5.29 13.45
C GLU A 95 -17.93 6.02 13.63
N PHE A 96 -16.89 5.60 12.91
CA PHE A 96 -15.59 6.27 12.92
C PHE A 96 -15.69 7.73 12.48
N ILE A 97 -16.40 8.02 11.38
CA ILE A 97 -16.63 9.38 10.88
C ILE A 97 -17.33 10.25 11.93
N ASN A 98 -18.38 9.73 12.57
CA ASN A 98 -19.12 10.47 13.59
C ASN A 98 -18.25 10.72 14.82
N GLN A 99 -17.48 9.73 15.26
CA GLN A 99 -16.55 9.90 16.38
C GLN A 99 -15.46 10.95 16.09
N LEU A 100 -14.97 11.05 14.85
CA LEU A 100 -14.04 12.12 14.45
C LEU A 100 -14.69 13.50 14.61
N LYS A 101 -15.91 13.67 14.10
CA LYS A 101 -16.69 14.92 14.20
C LYS A 101 -16.99 15.27 15.66
N ASP A 102 -17.31 14.29 16.49
CA ASP A 102 -17.57 14.49 17.93
C ASP A 102 -16.30 14.92 18.69
N ALA A 103 -15.13 14.51 18.22
CA ALA A 103 -13.84 14.84 18.81
C ALA A 103 -13.33 16.25 18.44
N HIS A 104 -14.00 16.97 17.53
CA HIS A 104 -13.59 18.28 17.00
C HIS A 104 -13.13 19.27 18.08
N ASN A 105 -13.89 19.38 19.17
CA ASN A 105 -13.60 20.36 20.22
C ASN A 105 -12.60 19.86 21.28
N SER A 106 -12.06 18.65 21.15
CA SER A 106 -11.17 18.07 22.17
C SER A 106 -10.05 17.23 21.56
N ARG A 107 -8.86 17.83 21.54
CA ARG A 107 -7.62 17.16 21.12
C ARG A 107 -7.29 15.89 21.90
N ASN A 108 -7.65 15.82 23.18
CA ASN A 108 -7.49 14.59 23.97
C ASN A 108 -8.42 13.47 23.48
N LEU A 109 -9.67 13.80 23.16
CA LEU A 109 -10.61 12.84 22.59
C LEU A 109 -10.16 12.41 21.20
N PHE A 110 -9.71 13.36 20.37
CA PHE A 110 -9.19 13.07 19.03
C PHE A 110 -7.98 12.13 19.09
N ASN A 111 -6.97 12.43 19.91
CA ASN A 111 -5.82 11.55 20.09
C ASN A 111 -6.21 10.16 20.63
N SER A 112 -7.13 10.09 21.59
CA SER A 112 -7.63 8.83 22.14
C SER A 112 -8.36 7.99 21.09
N LEU A 113 -9.11 8.64 20.21
CA LEU A 113 -9.78 8.02 19.07
C LEU A 113 -8.79 7.44 18.07
N LEU A 114 -7.74 8.21 17.70
CA LEU A 114 -6.69 7.72 16.81
C LEU A 114 -6.01 6.47 17.36
N ILE A 115 -5.74 6.43 18.67
CA ILE A 115 -5.17 5.26 19.34
C ILE A 115 -6.15 4.08 19.32
N ARG A 116 -7.45 4.33 19.60
CA ARG A 116 -8.48 3.29 19.58
C ARG A 116 -8.61 2.63 18.21
N HIS A 117 -8.47 3.42 17.14
CA HIS A 117 -8.64 2.96 15.77
C HIS A 117 -7.33 2.57 15.06
N ASP A 118 -6.20 2.46 15.78
CA ASP A 118 -4.86 2.22 15.22
C ASP A 118 -4.77 0.99 14.29
N LYS A 119 -5.67 0.02 14.47
CA LYS A 119 -5.75 -1.23 13.72
C LYS A 119 -7.09 -1.48 13.04
N THR A 120 -8.10 -0.63 13.24
CA THR A 120 -9.46 -0.86 12.73
C THR A 120 -9.49 -1.11 11.22
N PHE A 121 -8.66 -0.39 10.47
CA PHE A 121 -8.61 -0.48 9.00
C PHE A 121 -7.43 -1.34 8.50
N SER A 122 -6.64 -1.93 9.41
CA SER A 122 -5.47 -2.76 9.07
C SER A 122 -5.80 -4.23 8.85
N GLN A 123 -6.94 -4.70 9.36
CA GLN A 123 -7.35 -6.10 9.29
C GLN A 123 -8.49 -6.26 8.28
N PHE A 124 -8.15 -6.77 7.09
CA PHE A 124 -9.13 -7.03 6.05
C PHE A 124 -9.94 -8.29 6.39
N ARG A 125 -11.20 -8.10 6.78
CA ARG A 125 -12.19 -9.17 6.66
C ARG A 125 -12.61 -9.29 5.19
N LYS A 126 -12.96 -10.50 4.79
CA LYS A 126 -13.39 -10.82 3.43
C LYS A 126 -14.89 -11.07 3.43
N LYS A 127 -15.58 -10.48 2.45
CA LYS A 127 -16.99 -10.74 2.14
C LYS A 127 -17.07 -11.36 0.76
N ASP A 128 -17.64 -12.55 0.68
CA ASP A 128 -17.84 -13.25 -0.58
C ASP A 128 -19.25 -12.95 -1.10
N TYR A 129 -19.31 -12.45 -2.33
CA TYR A 129 -20.52 -12.30 -3.10
C TYR A 129 -20.62 -13.43 -4.11
N ASN A 130 -21.80 -14.02 -4.25
CA ASN A 130 -22.07 -15.04 -5.25
C ASN A 130 -23.36 -14.70 -5.99
N VAL A 131 -23.25 -14.43 -7.29
CA VAL A 131 -24.37 -14.14 -8.18
C VAL A 131 -24.62 -15.37 -9.05
N LEU A 132 -25.65 -16.14 -8.69
CA LEU A 132 -26.03 -17.36 -9.40
C LEU A 132 -26.49 -17.05 -10.82
N GLY A 133 -26.11 -17.91 -11.76
CA GLY A 133 -26.43 -17.77 -13.18
C GLY A 133 -25.54 -16.80 -13.93
N LEU A 134 -24.83 -15.88 -13.27
CA LEU A 134 -23.93 -14.95 -13.98
C LEU A 134 -22.68 -15.67 -14.50
N ILE A 135 -22.38 -15.53 -15.79
CA ILE A 135 -21.20 -16.12 -16.42
C ILE A 135 -19.97 -15.22 -16.17
N ASP A 136 -18.87 -15.86 -15.78
CA ASP A 136 -17.61 -15.18 -15.49
C ASP A 136 -16.90 -14.66 -16.75
N LYS A 137 -15.93 -13.77 -16.54
CA LYS A 137 -15.20 -13.10 -17.62
C LYS A 137 -14.50 -14.08 -18.59
N PRO A 138 -13.76 -15.12 -18.15
CA PRO A 138 -13.11 -16.05 -19.06
C PRO A 138 -14.09 -16.79 -19.98
N LEU A 139 -15.21 -17.28 -19.46
CA LEU A 139 -16.17 -18.02 -20.28
C LEU A 139 -16.94 -17.07 -21.20
N ALA A 140 -17.35 -15.91 -20.72
CA ALA A 140 -18.06 -14.95 -21.55
C ALA A 140 -17.20 -14.40 -22.71
N LEU A 141 -15.88 -14.24 -22.53
CA LEU A 141 -14.96 -13.95 -23.63
C LEU A 141 -14.91 -15.09 -24.66
N ALA A 142 -14.90 -16.35 -24.20
CA ALA A 142 -14.89 -17.50 -25.09
C ALA A 142 -16.19 -17.63 -25.90
N ILE A 143 -17.35 -17.38 -25.27
CA ILE A 143 -18.67 -17.31 -25.91
C ILE A 143 -18.68 -16.20 -26.97
N THR A 144 -18.15 -15.04 -26.62
CA THR A 144 -18.05 -13.89 -27.52
C THR A 144 -17.24 -14.21 -28.77
N SER A 145 -16.04 -14.77 -28.61
CA SER A 145 -15.21 -15.19 -29.74
C SER A 145 -15.91 -16.23 -30.61
N TYR A 146 -16.59 -17.19 -29.97
CA TYR A 146 -17.34 -18.23 -30.68
C TYR A 146 -18.45 -17.66 -31.57
N ILE A 147 -19.25 -16.72 -31.06
CA ILE A 147 -20.32 -16.07 -31.84
C ILE A 147 -19.73 -15.30 -33.03
N ASN A 148 -18.66 -14.54 -32.78
CA ASN A 148 -18.01 -13.73 -33.81
C ASN A 148 -17.41 -14.59 -34.93
N ASP A 149 -16.84 -15.75 -34.58
CA ASP A 149 -16.22 -16.68 -35.54
C ASP A 149 -17.24 -17.49 -36.35
N PHE A 150 -18.42 -17.80 -35.79
CA PHE A 150 -19.36 -18.76 -36.37
C PHE A 150 -20.56 -18.13 -37.10
N GLY A 151 -20.74 -16.80 -36.99
CA GLY A 151 -21.90 -16.11 -37.56
C GLY A 151 -23.21 -16.53 -36.90
N VAL A 152 -24.33 -15.94 -37.33
CA VAL A 152 -25.67 -16.20 -36.78
C VAL A 152 -26.56 -16.83 -37.86
N ILE A 153 -27.12 -18.01 -37.60
CA ILE A 153 -28.13 -18.65 -38.45
C ILE A 153 -29.54 -18.23 -38.02
N SER A 154 -30.48 -18.23 -38.97
CA SER A 154 -31.78 -17.57 -38.84
C SER A 154 -32.90 -18.41 -38.22
N ALA A 155 -32.70 -19.72 -38.00
CA ALA A 155 -33.75 -20.58 -37.44
C ALA A 155 -33.18 -21.79 -36.69
N LEU A 156 -33.95 -22.28 -35.70
CA LEU A 156 -33.69 -23.54 -35.01
C LEU A 156 -33.94 -24.72 -35.96
N TYR A 157 -33.17 -25.80 -35.77
CA TYR A 157 -33.32 -27.00 -36.59
C TYR A 157 -34.64 -27.73 -36.27
N PRO A 158 -35.41 -28.18 -37.29
CA PRO A 158 -36.56 -29.04 -37.07
C PRO A 158 -36.13 -30.31 -36.31
N ASN A 159 -36.81 -30.66 -35.21
CA ASN A 159 -36.46 -31.78 -34.32
C ASN A 159 -35.19 -31.60 -33.47
N SER A 160 -34.88 -30.37 -33.06
CA SER A 160 -33.84 -30.11 -32.08
C SER A 160 -34.36 -29.99 -30.65
N LEU A 161 -33.48 -30.31 -29.69
CA LEU A 161 -33.77 -30.23 -28.26
C LEU A 161 -33.31 -28.89 -27.70
N MET A 162 -34.23 -28.03 -27.29
CA MET A 162 -33.88 -26.93 -26.37
C MET A 162 -33.74 -27.49 -24.97
N LEU A 163 -32.61 -27.23 -24.31
CA LEU A 163 -32.50 -27.52 -22.88
C LEU A 163 -33.55 -26.70 -22.11
N PRO A 164 -34.17 -27.27 -21.06
CA PRO A 164 -35.16 -26.53 -20.28
C PRO A 164 -34.51 -25.33 -19.60
N LEU A 165 -35.23 -24.20 -19.61
CA LEU A 165 -34.79 -22.95 -19.01
C LEU A 165 -35.33 -22.89 -17.58
N HIS A 166 -34.45 -22.84 -16.58
CA HIS A 166 -34.85 -22.68 -15.17
C HIS A 166 -35.04 -21.20 -14.80
N LEU A 167 -34.36 -20.30 -15.52
CA LEU A 167 -34.54 -18.85 -15.46
C LEU A 167 -35.34 -18.34 -16.65
N ASP A 168 -36.54 -17.81 -16.38
CA ASP A 168 -37.31 -17.02 -17.34
C ASP A 168 -36.80 -15.56 -17.37
N GLU A 169 -37.39 -14.72 -18.22
CA GLU A 169 -37.02 -13.31 -18.34
C GLU A 169 -37.13 -12.56 -17.00
N ARG A 170 -38.10 -12.92 -16.14
CA ARG A 170 -38.27 -12.28 -14.81
C ARG A 170 -37.12 -12.64 -13.87
N LYS A 171 -36.80 -13.92 -13.74
CA LYS A 171 -35.68 -14.37 -12.90
C LYS A 171 -34.32 -13.90 -13.43
N MET A 172 -34.19 -13.74 -14.74
CA MET A 172 -33.01 -13.11 -15.34
C MET A 172 -32.82 -11.67 -14.81
N LEU A 173 -33.90 -10.88 -14.70
CA LEU A 173 -33.83 -9.54 -14.12
C LEU A 173 -33.47 -9.55 -12.63
N GLU A 174 -33.80 -10.60 -11.88
CA GLU A 174 -33.35 -10.78 -10.49
C GLU A 174 -31.82 -10.94 -10.41
N VAL A 175 -31.21 -11.69 -11.34
CA VAL A 175 -29.74 -11.81 -11.44
C VAL A 175 -29.10 -10.44 -11.71
N VAL A 176 -29.68 -9.65 -12.62
CA VAL A 176 -29.24 -8.27 -12.91
C VAL A 176 -29.38 -7.39 -11.67
N TYR A 177 -30.48 -7.51 -10.93
CA TYR A 177 -30.71 -6.76 -9.71
C TYR A 177 -29.66 -7.08 -8.64
N GLU A 178 -29.37 -8.36 -8.40
CA GLU A 178 -28.35 -8.77 -7.43
C GLU A 178 -26.95 -8.28 -7.82
N LEU A 179 -26.57 -8.36 -9.11
CA LEU A 179 -25.31 -7.78 -9.58
C LEU A 179 -25.24 -6.27 -9.30
N ASN A 180 -26.30 -5.53 -9.62
CA ASN A 180 -26.37 -4.08 -9.38
C ASN A 180 -26.43 -3.72 -7.90
N LYS A 181 -26.95 -4.61 -7.05
CA LYS A 181 -26.92 -4.44 -5.60
C LYS A 181 -25.48 -4.56 -5.09
N VAL A 182 -24.74 -5.60 -5.49
CA VAL A 182 -23.32 -5.74 -5.15
C VAL A 182 -22.50 -4.54 -5.63
N LYS A 183 -22.75 -4.08 -6.87
CA LYS A 183 -22.10 -2.87 -7.40
C LYS A 183 -22.34 -1.64 -6.53
N ARG A 184 -23.61 -1.37 -6.17
CA ARG A 184 -24.00 -0.23 -5.34
C ARG A 184 -23.41 -0.32 -3.92
N GLU A 185 -23.34 -1.51 -3.34
CA GLU A 185 -22.68 -1.73 -2.05
C GLU A 185 -21.21 -1.31 -2.12
N LEU A 186 -20.47 -1.75 -3.15
CA LEU A 186 -19.05 -1.39 -3.33
C LEU A 186 -18.84 0.11 -3.63
N GLU A 187 -19.69 0.72 -4.46
CA GLU A 187 -19.64 2.17 -4.74
C GLU A 187 -19.86 2.99 -3.46
N ASN A 188 -20.83 2.59 -2.63
CA ASN A 188 -21.09 3.22 -1.34
C ASN A 188 -19.94 3.02 -0.35
N ASP A 189 -19.35 1.82 -0.30
CA ASP A 189 -18.18 1.52 0.51
C ASP A 189 -16.99 2.42 0.14
N ILE A 190 -16.73 2.61 -1.16
CA ILE A 190 -15.70 3.52 -1.67
C ILE A 190 -15.99 4.96 -1.23
N ALA A 191 -17.23 5.43 -1.40
CA ALA A 191 -17.62 6.79 -1.02
C ALA A 191 -17.45 7.05 0.49
N LYS A 192 -17.79 6.08 1.34
CA LYS A 192 -17.59 6.18 2.79
C LYS A 192 -16.12 6.27 3.18
N LEU A 193 -15.24 5.52 2.53
CA LEU A 193 -13.79 5.59 2.79
C LEU A 193 -13.19 6.92 2.33
N GLU A 194 -13.69 7.48 1.23
CA GLU A 194 -13.33 8.83 0.77
C GLU A 194 -13.78 9.90 1.78
N GLU A 195 -15.01 9.81 2.29
CA GLU A 195 -15.50 10.70 3.36
C GLU A 195 -14.67 10.56 4.63
N ALA A 196 -14.38 9.33 5.07
CA ALA A 196 -13.55 9.08 6.26
C ALA A 196 -12.15 9.69 6.14
N THR A 197 -11.53 9.56 4.96
CA THR A 197 -10.22 10.19 4.70
C THR A 197 -10.32 11.71 4.77
N LYS A 198 -11.36 12.29 4.16
CA LYS A 198 -11.59 13.74 4.15
C LYS A 198 -11.78 14.28 5.57
N VAL A 199 -12.69 13.68 6.35
CA VAL A 199 -12.98 14.12 7.72
C VAL A 199 -11.74 13.96 8.61
N LEU A 200 -10.99 12.85 8.47
CA LEU A 200 -9.74 12.66 9.20
C LEU A 200 -8.72 13.77 8.89
N ASP A 201 -8.57 14.16 7.62
CA ASP A 201 -7.66 15.23 7.21
C ASP A 201 -8.11 16.61 7.71
N GLU A 202 -9.41 16.89 7.67
CA GLU A 202 -10.00 18.14 8.16
C GLU A 202 -9.78 18.30 9.67
N GLU A 203 -10.14 17.28 10.47
CA GLU A 203 -9.96 17.30 11.92
C GLU A 203 -8.48 17.34 12.32
N THR A 204 -7.62 16.64 11.58
CA THR A 204 -6.16 16.71 11.80
C THR A 204 -5.65 18.13 11.57
N SER A 205 -6.04 18.76 10.46
CA SER A 205 -5.60 20.12 10.13
C SER A 205 -6.07 21.12 11.18
N PHE A 206 -7.31 20.97 11.67
CA PHE A 206 -7.85 21.78 12.75
C PHE A 206 -7.02 21.66 14.03
N HIS A 207 -6.77 20.44 14.52
CA HIS A 207 -5.99 20.25 15.74
C HIS A 207 -4.52 20.64 15.60
N MET A 208 -3.91 20.47 14.42
CA MET A 208 -2.56 20.96 14.16
C MET A 208 -2.49 22.49 14.23
N ALA A 209 -3.48 23.19 13.65
CA ALA A 209 -3.57 24.64 13.74
C ALA A 209 -3.73 25.14 15.19
N GLN A 210 -4.51 24.44 16.01
CA GLN A 210 -4.62 24.75 17.44
C GLN A 210 -3.27 24.63 18.16
N ILE A 211 -2.48 23.58 17.87
CA ILE A 211 -1.15 23.40 18.47
C ILE A 211 -0.20 24.53 18.03
N ASP A 212 -0.24 24.92 16.75
CA ASP A 212 0.57 26.02 16.23
C ASP A 212 0.20 27.36 16.88
N GLU A 213 -1.09 27.63 17.08
CA GLU A 213 -1.58 28.82 17.80
C GLU A 213 -1.12 28.82 19.26
N GLU A 214 -1.16 27.68 19.94
CA GLU A 214 -0.63 27.55 21.30
C GLU A 214 0.88 27.81 21.37
N ILE A 215 1.66 27.34 20.39
CA ILE A 215 3.10 27.64 20.29
C ILE A 215 3.31 29.15 20.13
N VAL A 216 2.50 29.83 19.31
CA VAL A 216 2.55 31.29 19.18
C VAL A 216 2.19 31.97 20.50
N GLY A 217 1.17 31.49 21.20
CA GLY A 217 0.76 31.96 22.53
C GLY A 217 1.89 31.88 23.56
N ILE A 218 2.50 30.70 23.69
CA ILE A 218 3.65 30.45 24.59
C ILE A 218 4.79 31.42 24.26
N ASN A 219 5.15 31.55 22.99
CA ASN A 219 6.24 32.45 22.58
C ASN A 219 5.94 33.92 22.92
N ASN A 220 4.69 34.37 22.74
CA ASN A 220 4.29 35.73 23.06
C ASN A 220 4.28 35.99 24.57
N GLU A 221 3.77 35.04 25.36
CA GLU A 221 3.74 35.14 26.82
C GLU A 221 5.15 35.22 27.39
N TYR A 222 6.02 34.27 27.05
CA TYR A 222 7.41 34.26 27.53
C TYR A 222 8.18 35.48 27.04
N ARG A 223 7.97 35.95 25.80
CA ARG A 223 8.59 37.18 25.30
C ARG A 223 8.25 38.38 26.18
N ASN A 224 6.97 38.58 26.49
CA ASN A 224 6.54 39.68 27.35
C ASN A 224 7.14 39.57 28.77
N GLN A 225 7.16 38.36 29.34
CA GLN A 225 7.73 38.13 30.68
C GLN A 225 9.25 38.34 30.71
N ILE A 226 9.97 37.88 29.68
CA ILE A 226 11.42 38.06 29.52
C ILE A 226 11.74 39.54 29.35
N GLU A 227 10.99 40.29 28.52
CA GLU A 227 11.19 41.74 28.34
C GLU A 227 11.04 42.50 29.67
N ALA A 228 9.96 42.23 30.43
CA ALA A 228 9.74 42.86 31.72
C ALA A 228 10.84 42.51 32.75
N THR A 229 11.24 41.24 32.79
CA THR A 229 12.29 40.77 33.71
C THR A 229 13.66 41.31 33.31
N ALA A 230 13.95 41.41 32.01
CA ALA A 230 15.20 41.92 31.48
C ALA A 230 15.41 43.38 31.85
N GLU A 231 14.36 44.19 31.89
CA GLU A 231 14.46 45.58 32.34
C GLU A 231 14.94 45.67 33.81
N ILE A 232 14.37 44.85 34.70
CA ILE A 232 14.74 44.80 36.12
C ILE A 232 16.16 44.26 36.31
N VAL A 233 16.49 43.17 35.61
CA VAL A 233 17.81 42.54 35.66
C VAL A 233 18.89 43.48 35.12
N ASN A 234 18.66 44.13 33.98
CA ASN A 234 19.61 45.06 33.38
C ASN A 234 19.88 46.27 34.30
N ARG A 235 18.84 46.86 34.89
CA ARG A 235 19.02 47.93 35.90
C ARG A 235 19.87 47.46 37.08
N SER A 236 19.62 46.25 37.58
CA SER A 236 20.39 45.66 38.68
C SER A 236 21.85 45.37 38.29
N VAL A 237 22.09 44.90 37.06
CA VAL A 237 23.43 44.65 36.52
C VAL A 237 24.19 45.96 36.37
N GLU A 238 23.57 47.02 35.87
CA GLU A 238 24.22 48.34 35.79
C GLU A 238 24.57 48.89 37.17
N GLN A 239 23.69 48.73 38.17
CA GLN A 239 24.03 49.10 39.56
C GLN A 239 25.21 48.28 40.12
N LEU A 240 25.29 46.98 39.81
CA LEU A 240 26.40 46.14 40.21
C LEU A 240 27.71 46.56 39.52
N LYS A 241 27.67 46.94 38.24
CA LYS A 241 28.84 47.48 37.52
C LYS A 241 29.34 48.78 38.15
N MET A 242 28.43 49.72 38.43
CA MET A 242 28.80 50.99 39.10
C MET A 242 29.41 50.75 40.49
N LYS A 243 28.83 49.83 41.28
CA LYS A 243 29.38 49.45 42.59
C LYS A 243 30.76 48.82 42.47
N LYS A 244 30.96 47.92 41.50
CA LYS A 244 32.27 47.32 41.19
C LYS A 244 33.29 48.41 40.89
N GLU A 245 32.98 49.37 40.02
CA GLU A 245 33.91 50.44 39.65
C GLU A 245 34.28 51.32 40.84
N LEU A 246 33.32 51.67 41.69
CA LEU A 246 33.55 52.50 42.86
C LEU A 246 34.41 51.78 43.91
N GLU A 247 34.11 50.51 44.18
CA GLU A 247 34.89 49.67 45.09
C GLU A 247 36.32 49.44 44.56
N MET A 248 36.45 49.19 43.25
CA MET A 248 37.75 49.08 42.58
C MET A 248 38.56 50.36 42.73
N LYS A 249 37.94 51.53 42.52
CA LYS A 249 38.61 52.83 42.66
C LYS A 249 39.07 53.07 44.11
N MET A 250 38.24 52.73 45.09
CA MET A 250 38.61 52.85 46.52
C MET A 250 39.79 51.97 46.88
N VAL A 251 39.78 50.70 46.45
CA VAL A 251 40.88 49.76 46.69
C VAL A 251 42.15 50.26 46.02
N LEU A 252 42.09 50.66 44.76
CA LEU A 252 43.24 51.19 44.02
C LEU A 252 43.82 52.44 44.69
N SER A 253 42.99 53.41 45.10
CA SER A 253 43.45 54.63 45.81
C SER A 253 44.15 54.29 47.13
N ARG A 254 43.55 53.41 47.94
CA ARG A 254 44.12 53.01 49.24
C ARG A 254 45.50 52.36 49.09
N PHE A 255 45.68 51.52 48.08
CA PHE A 255 46.97 50.90 47.79
C PHE A 255 47.98 51.91 47.24
N GLU A 256 47.56 52.83 46.39
CA GLU A 256 48.43 53.89 45.86
C GLU A 256 48.91 54.83 46.97
N GLU A 257 48.03 55.28 47.86
CA GLU A 257 48.37 56.14 49.01
C GLU A 257 49.40 55.47 49.94
N ARG A 258 49.24 54.16 50.23
CA ARG A 258 50.24 53.40 51.00
C ARG A 258 51.56 53.29 50.27
N LYS A 259 51.53 53.09 48.95
CA LYS A 259 52.74 52.99 48.13
C LYS A 259 53.49 54.32 48.09
N GLU A 260 52.78 55.44 47.99
CA GLU A 260 53.35 56.78 48.09
C GLU A 260 54.03 57.03 49.44
N LEU A 261 53.40 56.61 50.55
CA LEU A 261 53.99 56.72 51.90
C LEU A 261 55.34 55.99 51.97
N PHE A 262 55.38 54.73 51.53
CA PHE A 262 56.62 53.94 51.51
C PHE A 262 57.66 54.51 50.53
N ASN A 263 57.24 55.03 49.38
CA ASN A 263 58.13 55.70 48.44
C ASN A 263 58.72 57.00 49.02
N SER A 264 57.95 57.76 49.80
CA SER A 264 58.43 58.93 50.51
C SER A 264 59.49 58.56 51.55
N GLN A 265 59.25 57.50 52.34
CA GLN A 265 60.23 56.97 53.30
C GLN A 265 61.53 56.53 52.60
N ILE A 266 61.43 55.79 51.50
CA ILE A 266 62.59 55.45 50.66
C ILE A 266 63.32 56.73 50.22
N GLY A 267 62.59 57.78 49.85
CA GLY A 267 63.16 59.08 49.49
C GLY A 267 63.95 59.75 50.62
N GLU A 268 63.46 59.67 51.86
CA GLU A 268 64.15 60.18 53.05
C GLU A 268 65.41 59.37 53.39
N TYR A 269 65.30 58.04 53.39
CA TYR A 269 66.45 57.15 53.58
C TYR A 269 67.52 57.35 52.50
N ARG A 270 67.11 57.59 51.25
CA ARG A 270 68.03 57.95 50.15
C ARG A 270 68.74 59.28 50.40
N LYS A 271 68.03 60.31 50.88
CA LYS A 271 68.65 61.61 51.25
C LYS A 271 69.64 61.43 52.39
N LEU A 272 69.29 60.69 53.43
CA LEU A 272 70.16 60.39 54.56
C LEU A 272 71.41 59.61 54.12
N SER A 273 71.24 58.61 53.26
CA SER A 273 72.34 57.88 52.63
C SER A 273 73.26 58.80 51.83
N MET A 274 72.72 59.77 51.07
CA MET A 274 73.53 60.77 50.36
C MET A 274 74.36 61.64 51.31
N TYR A 275 73.79 62.10 52.42
CA TYR A 275 74.54 62.88 53.43
C TYR A 275 75.65 62.05 54.06
N LEU A 276 75.34 60.83 54.50
CA LEU A 276 76.33 59.92 55.07
C LEU A 276 77.41 59.55 54.06
N LYS A 277 77.07 59.39 52.77
CA LYS A 277 78.04 59.14 51.70
C LYS A 277 78.98 60.33 51.48
N LYS A 278 78.45 61.56 51.57
CA LYS A 278 79.27 62.78 51.49
C LYS A 278 80.22 62.90 52.69
N ASP A 279 79.72 62.64 53.90
CA ASP A 279 80.52 62.64 55.12
C ASP A 279 81.56 61.52 55.11
N TYR A 280 81.19 60.33 54.59
CA TYR A 280 82.09 59.20 54.38
C TYR A 280 83.25 59.55 53.44
N GLU A 281 82.97 60.10 52.25
CA GLU A 281 84.02 60.49 51.30
C GLU A 281 84.88 61.63 51.86
N THR A 282 84.28 62.61 52.54
CA THR A 282 85.02 63.71 53.20
C THR A 282 85.97 63.17 54.27
N LEU A 283 85.48 62.29 55.16
CA LEU A 283 86.31 61.70 56.22
C LEU A 283 87.39 60.77 55.66
N LYS A 284 87.08 60.03 54.59
CA LYS A 284 88.01 59.16 53.86
C LYS A 284 89.13 59.94 53.18
N GLU A 285 88.80 61.06 52.53
CA GLU A 285 89.77 62.00 51.98
C GLU A 285 90.67 62.58 53.07
N MET A 286 90.09 63.00 54.20
CA MET A 286 90.88 63.54 55.30
C MET A 286 91.79 62.46 55.93
N ILE A 287 91.33 61.21 56.15
CA ILE A 287 92.20 60.08 56.57
C ILE A 287 93.33 59.83 55.58
N ASN A 288 93.04 59.86 54.27
CA ASN A 288 94.05 59.65 53.23
C ASN A 288 95.07 60.80 53.17
N SER A 289 94.65 62.03 53.45
CA SER A 289 95.53 63.20 53.53
C SER A 289 96.39 63.25 54.80
N SER A 290 95.93 62.67 55.93
CA SER A 290 96.67 62.62 57.20
C SER A 290 97.62 61.42 57.32
N LYS A 291 97.53 60.41 56.44
CA LYS A 291 98.48 59.28 56.39
C LYS A 291 99.89 59.67 55.93
N SER A 292 100.08 60.85 55.33
CA SER A 292 101.38 61.38 54.87
C SER A 292 102.13 62.21 55.94
N SER A 293 101.55 62.46 57.11
CA SER A 293 102.19 63.13 58.25
C SER A 293 102.30 62.21 59.48
N GLN A 294 103.53 61.90 59.90
CA GLN A 294 103.84 60.85 60.90
C GLN A 294 103.43 61.15 62.37
N LYS A 295 102.58 62.14 62.65
CA LYS A 295 102.24 62.59 64.02
C LYS A 295 100.84 62.21 64.54
N ASP A 296 99.94 61.65 63.72
CA ASP A 296 98.51 61.57 64.07
C ASP A 296 97.91 60.16 64.11
N LYS A 297 98.65 59.19 64.65
CA LYS A 297 98.22 57.77 64.72
C LYS A 297 96.93 57.57 65.56
N ILE A 298 96.72 58.40 66.59
CA ILE A 298 95.53 58.35 67.47
C ILE A 298 94.28 58.88 66.75
N TYR A 299 94.44 59.95 65.94
CA TYR A 299 93.33 60.52 65.16
C TYR A 299 92.94 59.62 63.98
N ILE A 300 93.90 58.97 63.31
CA ILE A 300 93.62 58.01 62.23
C ILE A 300 92.80 56.81 62.72
N ASP A 301 93.07 56.28 63.91
CA ASP A 301 92.32 55.15 64.49
C ASP A 301 90.89 55.57 64.89
N LEU A 302 90.75 56.76 65.50
CA LEU A 302 89.44 57.36 65.82
C LEU A 302 88.60 57.58 64.56
N TRP A 303 89.20 58.12 63.49
CA TRP A 303 88.51 58.40 62.25
C TRP A 303 88.19 57.12 61.46
N SER A 304 89.05 56.10 61.52
CA SER A 304 88.77 54.78 60.95
C SER A 304 87.59 54.10 61.67
N ARG A 305 87.45 54.30 62.98
CA ARG A 305 86.26 53.88 63.75
C ARG A 305 84.99 54.61 63.31
N ILE A 306 85.05 55.93 63.16
CA ILE A 306 83.91 56.73 62.68
C ILE A 306 83.55 56.34 61.24
N LEU A 307 84.53 56.08 60.38
CA LEU A 307 84.31 55.66 59.00
C LEU A 307 83.64 54.27 58.93
N LYS A 308 84.02 53.35 59.82
CA LYS A 308 83.36 52.05 59.97
C LYS A 308 81.93 52.19 60.50
N ASP A 309 81.69 53.12 61.43
CA ASP A 309 80.35 53.45 61.93
C ASP A 309 79.46 54.02 60.82
N ILE A 310 79.96 54.99 60.04
CA ILE A 310 79.26 55.54 58.87
C ILE A 310 78.98 54.44 57.84
N SER A 311 79.96 53.57 57.54
CA SER A 311 79.76 52.44 56.61
C SER A 311 78.68 51.48 57.08
N SER A 312 78.68 51.11 58.37
CA SER A 312 77.67 50.23 58.96
C SER A 312 76.28 50.89 58.97
N ARG A 313 76.21 52.20 59.19
CA ARG A 313 74.97 52.97 59.09
C ARG A 313 74.45 53.08 57.66
N MET A 314 75.33 53.21 56.67
CA MET A 314 74.96 53.16 55.24
C MET A 314 74.40 51.80 54.85
N GLU A 315 75.06 50.71 55.27
CA GLU A 315 74.58 49.32 55.05
C GLU A 315 73.23 49.09 55.75
N GLY A 316 73.06 49.60 56.97
CA GLY A 316 71.77 49.58 57.67
C GLY A 316 70.66 50.32 56.90
N ILE A 317 70.97 51.47 56.28
CA ILE A 317 70.01 52.23 55.45
C ILE A 317 69.69 51.48 54.15
N GLU A 318 70.66 50.81 53.52
CA GLU A 318 70.40 49.98 52.33
C GLU A 318 69.48 48.81 52.65
N ASN A 319 69.71 48.12 53.77
CA ASN A 319 68.83 47.05 54.24
C ASN A 319 67.41 47.55 54.52
N GLU A 320 67.25 48.71 55.16
CA GLU A 320 65.93 49.34 55.38
C GLU A 320 65.23 49.68 54.05
N ILE A 321 65.96 50.19 53.05
CA ILE A 321 65.39 50.45 51.71
C ILE A 321 64.96 49.13 51.04
N GLU A 322 65.74 48.06 51.13
CA GLU A 322 65.39 46.75 50.59
C GLU A 322 64.17 46.13 51.28
N GLU A 323 64.09 46.25 52.62
CA GLU A 323 62.92 45.82 53.40
C GLU A 323 61.67 46.59 52.96
N ILE A 324 61.72 47.92 52.86
CA ILE A 324 60.57 48.71 52.39
C ILE A 324 60.19 48.35 50.94
N GLN A 325 61.17 48.08 50.05
CA GLN A 325 60.88 47.61 48.70
C GLN A 325 60.22 46.23 48.67
N SER A 326 60.61 45.33 49.57
CA SER A 326 59.96 44.02 49.73
C SER A 326 58.50 44.17 50.18
N VAL A 327 58.23 45.12 51.09
CA VAL A 327 56.88 45.48 51.54
C VAL A 327 56.06 46.03 50.38
N ILE A 328 56.62 46.91 49.53
CA ILE A 328 55.95 47.42 48.33
C ILE A 328 55.57 46.29 47.37
N LYS A 329 56.45 45.31 47.14
CA LYS A 329 56.12 44.13 46.30
C LYS A 329 54.99 43.29 46.89
N ALA A 330 55.04 43.00 48.18
CA ALA A 330 53.97 42.28 48.88
C ALA A 330 52.64 43.03 48.80
N LEU A 331 52.68 44.37 48.86
CA LEU A 331 51.53 45.24 48.73
C LEU A 331 50.94 45.24 47.31
N ASP A 332 51.76 45.17 46.27
CA ASP A 332 51.31 45.00 44.88
C ASP A 332 50.65 43.62 44.65
N ASP A 333 51.18 42.55 45.26
CA ASP A 333 50.59 41.21 45.22
C ASP A 333 49.25 41.14 45.97
N GLU A 334 49.16 41.78 47.13
CA GLU A 334 47.92 41.90 47.91
C GLU A 334 46.85 42.68 47.12
N ARG A 335 47.23 43.79 46.50
CA ARG A 335 46.38 44.54 45.56
C ARG A 335 45.86 43.64 44.44
N GLY A 336 46.73 42.85 43.80
CA GLY A 336 46.33 41.93 42.73
C GLY A 336 45.31 40.88 43.19
N LYS A 337 45.47 40.34 44.40
CA LYS A 337 44.52 39.39 45.01
C LYS A 337 43.17 40.03 45.30
N GLU A 338 43.16 41.23 45.87
CA GLU A 338 41.92 41.93 46.22
C GLU A 338 41.14 42.38 44.99
N VAL A 339 41.82 42.92 43.98
CA VAL A 339 41.23 43.23 42.66
C VAL A 339 40.59 41.97 42.05
N SER A 340 41.33 40.87 41.99
CA SER A 340 40.81 39.60 41.46
C SER A 340 39.62 39.06 42.25
N SER A 341 39.61 39.28 43.57
CA SER A 341 38.49 38.90 44.45
C SER A 341 37.22 39.69 44.11
N ILE A 342 37.34 41.01 43.99
CA ILE A 342 36.24 41.90 43.60
C ILE A 342 35.71 41.50 42.21
N GLU A 343 36.58 41.31 41.23
CA GLU A 343 36.16 40.91 39.89
C GLU A 343 35.38 39.60 39.88
N ARG A 344 35.86 38.59 40.61
CA ARG A 344 35.19 37.29 40.71
C ARG A 344 33.83 37.41 41.40
N ALA A 345 33.76 38.16 42.50
CA ALA A 345 32.53 38.35 43.26
C ALA A 345 31.44 39.03 42.41
N TYR A 346 31.76 40.15 41.75
CA TYR A 346 30.79 40.85 40.91
C TYR A 346 30.43 40.06 39.65
N LYS A 347 31.36 39.30 39.06
CA LYS A 347 31.05 38.39 37.95
C LYS A 347 30.01 37.35 38.36
N GLN A 348 30.19 36.70 39.51
CA GLN A 348 29.22 35.72 40.04
C GLN A 348 27.85 36.34 40.32
N LEU A 349 27.81 37.57 40.87
CA LEU A 349 26.56 38.28 41.11
C LEU A 349 25.83 38.61 39.81
N ILE A 350 26.55 39.09 38.77
CA ILE A 350 25.97 39.38 37.46
C ILE A 350 25.46 38.10 36.80
N GLU A 351 26.26 37.02 36.79
CA GLU A 351 25.85 35.71 36.27
C GLU A 351 24.61 35.18 36.99
N SER A 352 24.55 35.30 38.32
CA SER A 352 23.39 34.91 39.11
C SER A 352 22.14 35.71 38.75
N LYS A 353 22.26 36.99 38.40
CA LYS A 353 21.12 37.81 37.95
C LYS A 353 20.66 37.41 36.55
N MET A 354 21.60 37.24 35.63
CA MET A 354 21.32 36.82 34.25
C MET A 354 20.74 35.41 34.15
N LYS A 355 21.06 34.54 35.12
CA LYS A 355 20.54 33.17 35.19
C LYS A 355 19.01 33.12 35.12
N SER A 356 18.31 34.07 35.77
CA SER A 356 16.84 34.13 35.74
C SER A 356 16.27 34.25 34.32
N LEU A 357 16.87 35.08 33.47
CA LEU A 357 16.45 35.23 32.06
C LEU A 357 16.73 33.96 31.26
N ASN A 358 17.89 33.35 31.48
CA ASN A 358 18.27 32.12 30.80
C ASN A 358 17.36 30.94 31.19
N ASP A 359 17.00 30.84 32.47
CA ASP A 359 16.10 29.80 32.96
C ASP A 359 14.70 29.94 32.32
N MET A 360 14.19 31.18 32.13
CA MET A 360 12.93 31.44 31.42
C MET A 360 13.00 31.07 29.93
N GLU A 361 14.13 31.37 29.26
CA GLU A 361 14.35 31.01 27.86
C GLU A 361 14.33 29.48 27.67
N ILE A 362 14.98 28.76 28.59
CA ILE A 362 15.00 27.29 28.62
C ILE A 362 13.58 26.74 28.84
N GLU A 363 12.82 27.31 29.77
CA GLU A 363 11.45 26.86 30.06
C GLU A 363 10.53 27.04 28.83
N ARG A 364 10.62 28.19 28.16
CA ARG A 364 9.92 28.44 26.88
C ARG A 364 10.25 27.37 25.85
N GLU A 365 11.54 27.08 25.65
CA GLU A 365 11.98 26.08 24.68
C GLU A 365 11.47 24.68 25.01
N LEU A 366 11.45 24.31 26.29
CA LEU A 366 10.91 23.03 26.75
C LEU A 366 9.42 22.92 26.47
N GLU A 367 8.64 23.97 26.75
CA GLU A 367 7.20 23.94 26.50
C GLU A 367 6.87 23.91 25.00
N VAL A 368 7.55 24.72 24.19
CA VAL A 368 7.41 24.68 22.72
C VAL A 368 7.79 23.30 22.17
N ARG A 369 8.87 22.70 22.69
CA ARG A 369 9.28 21.35 22.28
C ARG A 369 8.20 20.31 22.59
N LYS A 370 7.59 20.38 23.78
CA LYS A 370 6.49 19.49 24.18
C LYS A 370 5.31 19.58 23.21
N ARG A 371 4.88 20.79 22.81
CA ARG A 371 3.80 20.98 21.82
C ARG A 371 4.18 20.44 20.44
N ARG A 372 5.43 20.62 20.00
CA ARG A 372 5.92 20.07 18.72
C ARG A 372 5.99 18.54 18.71
N GLU A 373 6.39 17.93 19.82
CA GLU A 373 6.39 16.48 19.97
C GLU A 373 4.98 15.90 19.91
N GLU A 374 4.02 16.57 20.57
CA GLU A 374 2.60 16.24 20.49
C GLU A 374 2.07 16.32 19.05
N ALA A 375 2.36 17.41 18.32
CA ALA A 375 1.96 17.55 16.92
C ALA A 375 2.56 16.43 16.03
N LYS A 376 3.82 16.07 16.26
CA LYS A 376 4.50 15.01 15.52
C LYS A 376 3.87 13.64 15.80
N ASP A 377 3.59 13.33 17.06
CA ASP A 377 2.94 12.09 17.47
C ASP A 377 1.53 11.97 16.86
N LEU A 378 0.76 13.06 16.91
CA LEU A 378 -0.56 13.14 16.28
C LEU A 378 -0.48 12.88 14.77
N SER A 379 0.42 13.57 14.08
CA SER A 379 0.63 13.40 12.63
C SER A 379 1.00 11.96 12.26
N ASN A 380 1.88 11.31 13.03
CA ASN A 380 2.28 9.92 12.77
C ASN A 380 1.11 8.93 12.89
N LYS A 381 0.25 9.11 13.89
CA LYS A 381 -0.96 8.29 14.07
C LYS A 381 -1.93 8.49 12.91
N VAL A 382 -2.18 9.74 12.52
CA VAL A 382 -3.05 10.08 11.39
C VAL A 382 -2.51 9.48 10.09
N MET A 383 -1.21 9.65 9.78
CA MET A 383 -0.61 9.08 8.58
C MET A 383 -0.76 7.55 8.52
N THR A 384 -0.59 6.89 9.66
CA THR A 384 -0.74 5.44 9.75
C THR A 384 -2.19 5.02 9.44
N LEU A 385 -3.16 5.69 10.07
CA LEU A 385 -4.57 5.40 9.89
C LEU A 385 -5.05 5.73 8.47
N ARG A 386 -4.63 6.87 7.92
CA ARG A 386 -4.90 7.29 6.56
C ARG A 386 -4.40 6.26 5.54
N ARG A 387 -3.19 5.74 5.72
CA ARG A 387 -2.65 4.68 4.86
C ARG A 387 -3.54 3.44 4.88
N GLN A 388 -3.98 3.01 6.06
CA GLN A 388 -4.87 1.85 6.19
C GLN A 388 -6.21 2.06 5.46
N ILE A 389 -6.83 3.24 5.62
CA ILE A 389 -8.08 3.59 4.91
C ILE A 389 -7.86 3.57 3.39
N LEU A 390 -6.75 4.13 2.90
CA LEU A 390 -6.41 4.14 1.47
C LEU A 390 -6.13 2.75 0.90
N ASP A 391 -5.45 1.88 1.65
CA ASP A 391 -5.24 0.49 1.24
C ASP A 391 -6.59 -0.24 1.10
N MET A 392 -7.51 -0.01 2.03
CA MET A 392 -8.86 -0.58 2.00
C MET A 392 -9.69 -0.05 0.81
N HIS A 393 -9.60 1.26 0.54
CA HIS A 393 -10.22 1.90 -0.62
C HIS A 393 -9.74 1.28 -1.93
N LYS A 394 -8.43 1.08 -2.07
CA LYS A 394 -7.83 0.41 -3.23
C LYS A 394 -8.39 -0.99 -3.43
N HIS A 395 -8.52 -1.79 -2.37
CA HIS A 395 -9.10 -3.13 -2.46
C HIS A 395 -10.59 -3.13 -2.85
N ALA A 396 -11.39 -2.22 -2.30
CA ALA A 396 -12.78 -2.04 -2.70
C ALA A 396 -12.90 -1.65 -4.19
N ARG A 397 -12.02 -0.76 -4.65
CA ARG A 397 -11.97 -0.33 -6.06
C ARG A 397 -11.60 -1.44 -7.02
N VAL A 398 -10.60 -2.27 -6.69
CA VAL A 398 -10.25 -3.46 -7.48
C VAL A 398 -11.44 -4.43 -7.57
N SER A 399 -12.22 -4.57 -6.51
CA SER A 399 -13.42 -5.43 -6.49
C SER A 399 -14.51 -4.87 -7.41
N LEU A 400 -14.74 -3.56 -7.37
CA LEU A 400 -15.68 -2.88 -8.28
C LEU A 400 -15.23 -3.01 -9.75
N GLU A 401 -13.94 -2.83 -10.02
CA GLU A 401 -13.37 -2.98 -11.36
C GLU A 401 -13.60 -4.37 -11.94
N GLN A 402 -13.62 -5.44 -11.13
CA GLN A 402 -13.94 -6.79 -11.64
C GLN A 402 -15.37 -6.88 -12.18
N ILE A 403 -16.33 -6.21 -11.55
CA ILE A 403 -17.72 -6.12 -12.03
C ILE A 403 -17.78 -5.23 -13.27
N GLU A 404 -17.11 -4.08 -13.25
CA GLU A 404 -17.12 -3.15 -14.39
C GLU A 404 -16.45 -3.75 -15.62
N GLN A 405 -15.42 -4.59 -15.45
CA GLN A 405 -14.69 -5.28 -16.51
C GLN A 405 -15.35 -6.58 -16.99
N LEU A 406 -16.61 -6.84 -16.62
CA LEU A 406 -17.40 -7.87 -17.28
C LEU A 406 -17.39 -7.61 -18.81
N PRO A 407 -17.34 -8.68 -19.61
CA PRO A 407 -16.85 -8.60 -20.98
C PRO A 407 -17.61 -7.65 -21.91
N LEU A 408 -16.83 -7.07 -22.79
CA LEU A 408 -17.20 -6.10 -23.81
C LEU A 408 -17.58 -6.84 -25.10
N GLN A 409 -18.79 -7.41 -25.18
CA GLN A 409 -19.37 -7.67 -26.49
C GLN A 409 -20.40 -6.58 -26.74
N GLU A 410 -20.23 -5.79 -27.80
CA GLU A 410 -21.27 -4.86 -28.26
C GLU A 410 -22.21 -5.62 -29.19
N PHE A 411 -23.39 -6.02 -28.69
CA PHE A 411 -24.48 -6.37 -29.60
C PHE A 411 -25.16 -5.09 -30.10
N LYS A 412 -25.60 -5.06 -31.36
CA LYS A 412 -26.35 -3.93 -31.91
C LYS A 412 -27.74 -3.83 -31.25
N GLY A 413 -28.05 -2.65 -30.72
CA GLY A 413 -29.35 -2.30 -30.12
C GLY A 413 -29.51 -2.80 -28.68
N ASP A 414 -30.36 -2.16 -27.89
CA ASP A 414 -30.43 -2.34 -26.43
C ASP A 414 -31.41 -3.42 -25.97
N GLU A 415 -31.76 -4.36 -26.85
CA GLU A 415 -32.72 -5.41 -26.54
C GLU A 415 -32.02 -6.69 -26.07
N THR A 416 -32.48 -7.27 -24.96
CA THR A 416 -32.04 -8.59 -24.47
C THR A 416 -32.02 -9.63 -25.59
N LYS A 417 -30.89 -10.31 -25.75
CA LYS A 417 -30.69 -11.37 -26.75
C LYS A 417 -30.69 -12.74 -26.08
N PHE A 418 -31.12 -13.75 -26.83
CA PHE A 418 -31.10 -15.14 -26.39
C PHE A 418 -30.19 -15.95 -27.32
N LEU A 419 -29.12 -16.48 -26.78
CA LEU A 419 -28.10 -17.22 -27.50
C LEU A 419 -28.34 -18.71 -27.33
N CYS A 420 -28.33 -19.45 -28.43
CA CYS A 420 -28.55 -20.89 -28.44
C CYS A 420 -27.32 -21.60 -28.98
N ILE A 421 -26.43 -22.04 -28.09
CA ILE A 421 -25.19 -22.73 -28.47
C ILE A 421 -25.51 -24.20 -28.81
N PRO A 422 -25.32 -24.65 -30.06
CA PRO A 422 -25.60 -26.03 -30.44
C PRO A 422 -24.55 -27.01 -29.93
N PHE A 423 -24.98 -28.22 -29.56
CA PHE A 423 -24.13 -29.35 -29.23
C PHE A 423 -24.86 -30.65 -29.55
N TYR A 424 -24.16 -31.78 -29.61
CA TYR A 424 -24.81 -33.09 -29.72
C TYR A 424 -24.82 -33.79 -28.37
N LEU A 425 -25.96 -34.36 -28.00
CA LEU A 425 -26.12 -35.21 -26.84
C LEU A 425 -26.41 -36.64 -27.29
N VAL A 426 -25.71 -37.59 -26.69
CA VAL A 426 -25.79 -39.00 -27.01
C VAL A 426 -25.98 -39.80 -25.74
N CYS A 427 -26.99 -40.65 -25.73
CA CYS A 427 -27.20 -41.62 -24.67
C CYS A 427 -26.84 -43.01 -25.18
N TYR A 428 -25.88 -43.64 -24.52
CA TYR A 428 -25.61 -45.07 -24.67
C TYR A 428 -26.36 -45.83 -23.59
N GLU A 429 -26.84 -47.01 -23.92
CA GLU A 429 -27.55 -47.88 -22.98
C GLU A 429 -26.93 -49.27 -23.01
N ASP A 430 -26.57 -49.80 -21.84
CA ASP A 430 -26.11 -51.17 -21.72
C ASP A 430 -27.29 -52.15 -21.59
N ILE A 431 -27.01 -53.45 -21.63
CA ILE A 431 -28.04 -54.51 -21.55
C ILE A 431 -28.78 -54.51 -20.20
N LYS A 432 -28.23 -53.86 -19.17
CA LYS A 432 -28.86 -53.68 -17.86
C LYS A 432 -29.68 -52.39 -17.78
N GLY A 433 -29.83 -51.66 -18.89
CA GLY A 433 -30.52 -50.37 -18.94
C GLY A 433 -29.73 -49.22 -18.30
N ARG A 434 -28.43 -49.40 -18.01
CA ARG A 434 -27.61 -48.31 -17.48
C ARG A 434 -27.26 -47.34 -18.59
N LYS A 435 -27.56 -46.07 -18.33
CA LYS A 435 -27.37 -44.99 -19.27
C LYS A 435 -25.99 -44.37 -19.10
N ARG A 436 -25.36 -44.05 -20.23
CA ARG A 436 -24.12 -43.29 -20.27
C ARG A 436 -24.29 -42.15 -21.26
N TYR A 437 -24.21 -40.94 -20.75
CA TYR A 437 -24.28 -39.73 -21.57
C TYR A 437 -22.91 -39.32 -22.08
N LYS A 438 -22.91 -38.80 -23.30
CA LYS A 438 -21.77 -38.12 -23.90
C LYS A 438 -22.26 -36.91 -24.69
N THR A 439 -21.52 -35.81 -24.59
CA THR A 439 -21.72 -34.62 -25.40
C THR A 439 -20.62 -34.48 -26.45
N TYR A 440 -20.96 -33.84 -27.57
CA TYR A 440 -19.98 -33.24 -28.46
C TYR A 440 -20.23 -31.72 -28.46
N PRO A 441 -19.31 -30.90 -27.93
CA PRO A 441 -19.46 -29.45 -27.86
C PRO A 441 -19.21 -28.79 -29.22
N PRO A 442 -19.53 -27.48 -29.37
CA PRO A 442 -19.10 -26.71 -30.53
C PRO A 442 -17.62 -26.89 -30.83
N SER A 443 -17.30 -27.12 -32.10
CA SER A 443 -16.00 -27.67 -32.49
C SER A 443 -15.40 -27.03 -33.74
N LEU A 444 -14.08 -27.03 -33.78
CA LEU A 444 -13.28 -26.76 -34.96
C LEU A 444 -12.94 -28.07 -35.65
N VAL A 445 -13.22 -28.11 -36.95
CA VAL A 445 -12.95 -29.25 -37.82
C VAL A 445 -11.70 -28.95 -38.63
N GLN A 446 -10.67 -29.79 -38.48
CA GLN A 446 -9.48 -29.71 -39.31
C GLN A 446 -9.51 -30.81 -40.38
N PHE A 447 -9.55 -30.39 -41.64
CA PHE A 447 -9.47 -31.30 -42.78
C PHE A 447 -8.02 -31.77 -42.97
N PRO A 448 -7.75 -33.09 -42.94
CA PRO A 448 -6.46 -33.59 -43.38
C PRO A 448 -6.34 -33.44 -44.91
N ALA A 449 -5.25 -32.86 -45.41
CA ALA A 449 -4.99 -32.73 -46.85
C ALA A 449 -4.86 -34.10 -47.55
N HIS A 450 -4.38 -35.11 -46.81
CA HIS A 450 -4.33 -36.52 -47.22
C HIS A 450 -4.62 -37.41 -46.01
N PRO A 451 -5.28 -38.57 -46.15
CA PRO A 451 -5.44 -39.53 -45.06
C PRO A 451 -4.06 -40.01 -44.58
N PRO A 452 -3.64 -39.75 -43.33
CA PRO A 452 -2.34 -40.16 -42.81
C PRO A 452 -2.16 -41.68 -42.85
N LEU A 453 -0.96 -42.17 -43.20
CA LEU A 453 -0.60 -43.60 -43.12
C LEU A 453 -0.91 -44.24 -41.75
N LYS A 454 -0.87 -43.45 -40.67
CA LYS A 454 -1.18 -43.89 -39.29
C LYS A 454 -2.63 -44.36 -39.08
N TRP A 455 -3.55 -44.03 -39.99
CA TRP A 455 -4.94 -44.49 -39.92
C TRP A 455 -5.10 -45.98 -40.24
N MET A 456 -4.13 -46.59 -40.93
CA MET A 456 -4.10 -48.03 -41.17
C MET A 456 -3.86 -48.85 -39.89
N HIS A 457 -3.33 -48.21 -38.83
CA HIS A 457 -3.08 -48.81 -37.52
C HIS A 457 -4.12 -48.44 -36.45
N GLY A 458 -5.24 -47.82 -36.85
CA GLY A 458 -6.37 -47.53 -35.95
C GLY A 458 -6.22 -46.27 -35.08
N ILE A 459 -5.13 -45.51 -35.21
CA ILE A 459 -4.92 -44.24 -34.49
C ILE A 459 -5.26 -43.07 -35.41
N SER A 460 -6.47 -42.52 -35.26
CA SER A 460 -6.91 -41.29 -35.95
C SER A 460 -6.71 -40.09 -35.01
N PRO A 461 -6.15 -38.95 -35.48
CA PRO A 461 -6.15 -37.72 -34.70
C PRO A 461 -7.60 -37.25 -34.47
N PRO A 462 -7.86 -36.49 -33.40
CA PRO A 462 -9.19 -35.94 -33.15
C PRO A 462 -9.53 -34.94 -34.27
N LEU A 463 -10.51 -35.30 -35.11
CA LEU A 463 -11.00 -34.49 -36.23
C LEU A 463 -11.90 -33.34 -35.76
N LEU A 464 -12.58 -33.52 -34.62
CA LEU A 464 -13.23 -32.44 -33.87
C LEU A 464 -12.31 -32.02 -32.73
N ARG A 465 -11.97 -30.75 -32.69
CA ARG A 465 -11.38 -30.12 -31.51
C ARG A 465 -12.42 -29.19 -30.93
N PRO A 466 -12.69 -29.21 -29.62
CA PRO A 466 -13.56 -28.23 -29.01
C PRO A 466 -13.11 -26.81 -29.36
N TYR A 467 -14.05 -25.90 -29.58
CA TYR A 467 -13.73 -24.53 -29.97
C TYR A 467 -12.79 -23.84 -28.96
N SER A 468 -13.10 -24.00 -27.67
CA SER A 468 -12.27 -23.55 -26.56
C SER A 468 -12.45 -24.48 -25.36
N GLY A 469 -11.46 -24.48 -24.45
CA GLY A 469 -11.56 -25.26 -23.20
C GLY A 469 -12.71 -24.78 -22.31
N GLN A 470 -13.00 -23.47 -22.31
CA GLN A 470 -14.09 -22.87 -21.53
C GLN A 470 -15.46 -23.37 -22.04
N ILE A 471 -15.71 -23.31 -23.35
CA ILE A 471 -16.98 -23.80 -23.92
C ILE A 471 -17.12 -25.31 -23.75
N MET A 472 -16.04 -26.06 -23.97
CA MET A 472 -16.02 -27.51 -23.72
C MET A 472 -16.46 -27.85 -22.29
N SER A 473 -15.98 -27.09 -21.30
CA SER A 473 -16.27 -27.34 -19.89
C SER A 473 -17.76 -27.24 -19.54
N ILE A 474 -18.54 -26.39 -20.23
CA ILE A 474 -20.00 -26.32 -20.06
C ILE A 474 -20.59 -27.70 -20.33
N PHE A 475 -20.25 -28.28 -21.47
CA PHE A 475 -20.93 -29.47 -22.00
C PHE A 475 -20.37 -30.76 -21.43
N GLU A 476 -19.05 -30.94 -21.46
CA GLU A 476 -18.42 -32.23 -21.13
C GLU A 476 -18.22 -32.44 -19.62
N VAL A 477 -18.17 -31.36 -18.85
CA VAL A 477 -17.97 -31.40 -17.40
C VAL A 477 -19.26 -31.02 -16.69
N LYS A 478 -19.61 -29.73 -16.69
CA LYS A 478 -20.68 -29.20 -15.83
C LYS A 478 -22.06 -29.78 -16.15
N PHE A 479 -22.42 -29.83 -17.44
CA PHE A 479 -23.72 -30.36 -17.87
C PHE A 479 -23.83 -31.87 -17.59
N ILE A 480 -22.78 -32.65 -17.85
CA ILE A 480 -22.78 -34.10 -17.56
C ILE A 480 -22.82 -34.37 -16.05
N GLU A 481 -22.12 -33.57 -15.24
CA GLU A 481 -22.19 -33.65 -13.78
C GLU A 481 -23.60 -33.32 -13.28
N TYR A 482 -24.20 -32.24 -13.78
CA TYR A 482 -25.57 -31.84 -13.45
C TYR A 482 -26.59 -32.92 -13.83
N LEU A 483 -26.50 -33.46 -15.04
CA LEU A 483 -27.36 -34.53 -15.53
C LEU A 483 -27.24 -35.82 -14.69
N LYS A 484 -26.08 -36.08 -14.08
CA LYS A 484 -25.92 -37.23 -13.17
C LYS A 484 -26.41 -36.94 -11.75
N ALA A 485 -26.32 -35.69 -11.31
CA ALA A 485 -26.68 -35.25 -9.97
C ALA A 485 -28.20 -35.09 -9.80
N ASP A 486 -28.93 -34.77 -10.87
CA ASP A 486 -30.37 -34.54 -10.85
C ASP A 486 -31.14 -35.60 -11.68
N PRO A 487 -31.71 -36.65 -11.04
CA PRO A 487 -32.47 -37.69 -11.72
C PRO A 487 -33.74 -37.21 -12.40
N ILE A 488 -34.35 -36.11 -11.93
CA ILE A 488 -35.58 -35.57 -12.53
C ILE A 488 -35.21 -34.93 -13.87
N PHE A 489 -34.19 -34.07 -13.85
CA PHE A 489 -33.63 -33.47 -15.06
C PHE A 489 -33.13 -34.54 -16.05
N GLU A 490 -32.44 -35.58 -15.57
CA GLU A 490 -32.01 -36.73 -16.39
C GLU A 490 -33.19 -37.40 -17.08
N GLY A 491 -34.28 -37.65 -16.36
CA GLY A 491 -35.48 -38.27 -16.91
C GLY A 491 -36.15 -37.42 -17.99
N GLU A 492 -36.22 -36.11 -17.78
CA GLU A 492 -36.75 -35.16 -18.78
C GLU A 492 -35.89 -35.14 -20.05
N ILE A 493 -34.57 -35.01 -19.91
CA ILE A 493 -33.62 -35.02 -21.01
C ILE A 493 -33.66 -36.36 -21.75
N TYR A 494 -33.73 -37.49 -21.06
CA TYR A 494 -33.83 -38.81 -21.68
C TYR A 494 -35.11 -38.95 -22.52
N LYS A 495 -36.26 -38.56 -21.96
CA LYS A 495 -37.56 -38.64 -22.64
C LYS A 495 -37.58 -37.74 -23.88
N MET A 496 -37.07 -36.52 -23.77
CA MET A 496 -36.98 -35.59 -24.90
C MET A 496 -35.98 -36.07 -25.96
N GLY A 497 -34.82 -36.57 -25.54
CA GLY A 497 -33.79 -37.13 -26.43
C GLY A 497 -34.31 -38.32 -27.24
N LYS A 498 -35.07 -39.22 -26.62
CA LYS A 498 -35.75 -40.33 -27.32
C LYS A 498 -36.78 -39.85 -28.35
N LYS A 499 -37.58 -38.84 -27.99
CA LYS A 499 -38.59 -38.28 -28.89
C LYS A 499 -37.96 -37.61 -30.12
N LEU A 500 -36.79 -37.01 -29.93
CA LEU A 500 -36.08 -36.21 -30.94
C LEU A 500 -34.85 -36.93 -31.52
N ASP A 501 -34.79 -38.26 -31.36
CA ASP A 501 -33.65 -39.04 -31.83
C ASP A 501 -33.51 -38.92 -33.35
N LEU A 502 -32.36 -38.43 -33.80
CA LEU A 502 -32.00 -38.29 -35.20
C LEU A 502 -32.09 -39.63 -35.95
N LEU A 503 -31.88 -40.75 -35.25
CA LEU A 503 -31.97 -42.09 -35.82
C LEU A 503 -33.40 -42.66 -35.84
N THR A 504 -34.44 -41.89 -35.51
CA THR A 504 -35.84 -42.30 -35.73
C THR A 504 -36.40 -41.79 -37.05
N SER A 505 -35.91 -40.65 -37.55
CA SER A 505 -36.36 -40.05 -38.79
C SER A 505 -35.77 -40.76 -40.02
N PHE A 506 -36.64 -41.21 -40.93
CA PHE A 506 -36.21 -41.78 -42.21
C PHE A 506 -35.37 -40.80 -43.04
N GLU A 507 -35.77 -39.52 -43.04
CA GLU A 507 -35.06 -38.49 -43.81
C GLU A 507 -33.67 -38.23 -43.25
N ALA A 508 -33.52 -38.15 -41.93
CA ALA A 508 -32.22 -38.00 -41.28
C ALA A 508 -31.31 -39.21 -41.54
N LYS A 509 -31.83 -40.44 -41.49
CA LYS A 509 -31.07 -41.64 -41.89
C LYS A 509 -30.62 -41.56 -43.34
N LYS A 510 -31.48 -41.13 -44.26
CA LYS A 510 -31.14 -40.99 -45.69
C LYS A 510 -30.05 -39.94 -45.90
N GLN A 511 -30.14 -38.80 -45.23
CA GLN A 511 -29.11 -37.74 -45.25
C GLN A 511 -27.76 -38.27 -44.74
N ILE A 512 -27.74 -38.94 -43.58
CA ILE A 512 -26.54 -39.58 -43.04
C ILE A 512 -25.96 -40.59 -44.04
N PHE A 513 -26.82 -41.43 -44.63
CA PHE A 513 -26.39 -42.46 -45.58
C PHE A 513 -25.67 -41.86 -46.79
N ASN A 514 -26.19 -40.76 -47.34
CA ASN A 514 -25.62 -40.06 -48.48
C ASN A 514 -24.34 -39.31 -48.09
N ALA A 515 -24.34 -38.60 -46.96
CA ALA A 515 -23.20 -37.82 -46.48
C ALA A 515 -22.01 -38.70 -46.06
N ILE A 516 -22.20 -39.98 -45.73
CA ILE A 516 -21.08 -40.93 -45.51
C ILE A 516 -20.15 -40.99 -46.73
N ASP A 517 -20.65 -40.91 -47.97
CA ASP A 517 -19.78 -40.90 -49.14
C ASP A 517 -18.97 -39.60 -49.25
N SER A 518 -19.54 -38.48 -48.82
CA SER A 518 -18.84 -37.20 -48.72
C SER A 518 -17.73 -37.26 -47.66
N LEU A 519 -17.95 -37.92 -46.52
CA LEU A 519 -16.90 -38.15 -45.52
C LEU A 519 -15.73 -38.96 -46.07
N ILE A 520 -15.98 -39.95 -46.94
CA ILE A 520 -14.91 -40.70 -47.61
C ILE A 520 -14.15 -39.80 -48.60
N LYS A 521 -14.88 -39.07 -49.45
CA LYS A 521 -14.28 -38.17 -50.47
C LYS A 521 -13.39 -37.11 -49.84
N GLN A 522 -13.81 -36.58 -48.70
CA GLN A 522 -13.04 -35.59 -47.94
C GLN A 522 -11.95 -36.22 -47.06
N GLY A 523 -11.82 -37.55 -47.08
CA GLY A 523 -10.78 -38.27 -46.36
C GLY A 523 -10.96 -38.23 -44.85
N TRP A 524 -12.19 -38.19 -44.32
CA TRP A 524 -12.47 -38.20 -42.87
C TRP A 524 -12.55 -39.61 -42.31
N ILE A 525 -13.02 -40.57 -43.13
CA ILE A 525 -13.14 -41.98 -42.77
C ILE A 525 -12.68 -42.91 -43.91
N PRO A 526 -12.11 -44.08 -43.61
CA PRO A 526 -11.77 -45.08 -44.62
C PRO A 526 -13.01 -45.84 -45.12
N HIS A 527 -12.96 -46.31 -46.37
CA HIS A 527 -14.04 -47.10 -47.02
C HIS A 527 -14.55 -48.27 -46.17
N ARG A 528 -13.66 -48.96 -45.43
CA ARG A 528 -14.04 -50.07 -44.55
C ARG A 528 -14.98 -49.61 -43.43
N GLN A 529 -14.67 -48.49 -42.77
CA GLN A 529 -15.52 -47.95 -41.70
C GLN A 529 -16.84 -47.42 -42.26
N ALA A 530 -16.80 -46.72 -43.40
CA ALA A 530 -18.01 -46.26 -44.07
C ALA A 530 -18.98 -47.40 -44.42
N SER A 531 -18.45 -48.54 -44.90
CA SER A 531 -19.26 -49.73 -45.20
C SER A 531 -19.93 -50.30 -43.95
N LEU A 532 -19.24 -50.29 -42.80
CA LEU A 532 -19.80 -50.74 -41.52
C LEU A 532 -20.91 -49.78 -41.02
N LEU A 533 -20.68 -48.47 -41.10
CA LEU A 533 -21.68 -47.46 -40.73
C LEU A 533 -22.96 -47.59 -41.55
N LYS A 534 -22.84 -47.72 -42.88
CA LYS A 534 -23.96 -47.91 -43.81
C LYS A 534 -24.74 -49.20 -43.52
N ARG A 535 -24.06 -50.29 -43.14
CA ARG A 535 -24.73 -51.54 -42.72
C ARG A 535 -25.48 -51.37 -41.40
N SER A 536 -24.86 -50.73 -40.41
CA SER A 536 -25.49 -50.45 -39.11
C SER A 536 -26.77 -49.62 -39.28
N LEU A 537 -26.70 -48.58 -40.10
CA LEU A 537 -27.83 -47.67 -40.34
C LEU A 537 -29.00 -48.37 -41.07
N LYS A 538 -28.69 -49.26 -42.03
CA LYS A 538 -29.70 -50.10 -42.69
C LYS A 538 -30.37 -51.08 -41.73
N ALA A 539 -29.60 -51.71 -40.83
CA ALA A 539 -30.15 -52.63 -39.84
C ALA A 539 -31.16 -51.96 -38.88
N MET A 540 -30.94 -50.69 -38.55
CA MET A 540 -31.86 -49.86 -37.74
C MET A 540 -33.10 -49.38 -38.51
N SER A 541 -33.22 -49.65 -39.81
CA SER A 541 -34.38 -49.26 -40.64
C SER A 541 -35.35 -50.42 -40.88
N SER A 542 -34.96 -51.62 -40.44
CA SER A 542 -35.69 -52.89 -40.63
C SER A 542 -36.41 -53.35 -39.35
N SER A 543 -36.39 -52.52 -38.31
CA SER A 543 -37.01 -52.70 -36.98
C SER A 543 -37.94 -51.53 -36.73
#